data_AF-A0A934CHX5-F1
#
_entry.id   AF-A0A934CHX5-F1
#
_cell.length_a   1.000
_cell.length_b   1.000
_cell.length_c   1.000
_cell.angle_alpha   90.00
_cell.angle_beta   90.00
_cell.angle_gamma   90.00
#
_symmetry.space_group_name_H-M   'P 1'
#
loop_
_entity.id
_entity.type
_entity.pdbx_description
1 polymer ?
#
loop_
_entity_poly.entity_id
_entity_poly.type
_entity_poly.pdbx_seq_one_letter_code
_entity_poly.pdbx_strand_id
1 'polypeptide(L)' 'MNPRQLQQLDQRLSQWRARHADAASLRAAYRAKVLEFTLNSMALENEPVDRERVQALRTRRSR' A
#
# COMPACT_ATOMS: atom_id res chain seq x y z
N MET A 1 -22.09 -9.08 -4.24
CA MET A 1 -21.83 -8.59 -2.87
C MET A 1 -23.16 -8.34 -2.18
N ASN A 2 -23.31 -8.81 -0.95
CA ASN A 2 -24.51 -8.58 -0.12
C ASN A 2 -24.43 -7.19 0.54
N PRO A 3 -25.56 -6.48 0.75
CA PRO A 3 -25.65 -5.24 1.54
C PRO A 3 -24.83 -5.22 2.85
N ARG A 4 -24.79 -6.33 3.59
CA ARG A 4 -23.96 -6.43 4.81
C ARG A 4 -22.46 -6.31 4.54
N GLN A 5 -21.98 -6.86 3.42
CA GLN A 5 -20.57 -6.77 3.03
C GLN A 5 -20.21 -5.35 2.61
N LEU A 6 -21.12 -4.64 1.93
CA LEU A 6 -20.93 -3.23 1.57
C LEU A 6 -20.80 -2.36 2.82
N GLN A 7 -21.68 -2.55 3.81
CA GLN A 7 -21.63 -1.80 5.07
C GLN A 7 -20.32 -2.04 5.84
N GLN A 8 -19.84 -3.29 5.87
CA GLN A 8 -18.56 -3.62 6.50
C GLN A 8 -17.38 -2.97 5.77
N LEU A 9 -17.41 -2.93 4.44
CA LEU A 9 -16.37 -2.26 3.65
C LEU A 9 -16.37 -0.76 3.89
N ASP A 10 -17.53 -0.13 3.95
CA ASP A 10 -17.66 1.31 4.20
C ASP A 10 -17.17 1.69 5.61
N GLN A 11 -17.48 0.89 6.61
CA GLN A 11 -16.94 1.06 7.96
C GLN A 11 -15.41 0.94 7.99
N ARG A 12 -14.85 -0.07 7.32
CA ARG A 12 -13.40 -0.25 7.24
C ARG A 12 -12.72 0.89 6.50
N LEU A 13 -13.33 1.38 5.42
CA LEU A 13 -12.85 2.52 4.65
C LEU A 13 -12.85 3.80 5.49
N SER A 14 -13.93 4.05 6.23
CA SER A 14 -14.05 5.21 7.11
C SER A 14 -13.00 5.19 8.23
N GLN A 15 -12.77 4.04 8.86
CA GLN A 15 -11.71 3.87 9.86
C GLN A 15 -10.31 4.06 9.26
N TRP A 16 -10.10 3.55 8.03
CA TRP A 16 -8.83 3.74 7.33
C TRP A 16 -8.57 5.21 7.04
N ARG A 17 -9.57 5.94 6.53
CA ARG A 17 -9.47 7.40 6.28
C ARG A 17 -9.16 8.16 7.56
N ALA A 18 -9.82 7.82 8.68
CA ALA A 18 -9.56 8.46 9.97
C ALA A 18 -8.12 8.24 10.47
N ARG A 19 -7.53 7.06 10.22
CA ARG A 19 -6.12 6.76 10.56
C ARG A 19 -5.10 7.46 9.64
N HIS A 20 -5.52 7.86 8.44
CA HIS A 20 -4.67 8.48 7.42
C HIS A 20 -5.19 9.87 7.04
N ALA A 21 -5.60 10.64 8.04
CA ALA A 21 -6.27 11.94 7.84
C ALA A 21 -5.32 13.03 7.31
N ASP A 22 -4.02 12.94 7.59
CA ASP A 22 -3.02 13.90 7.16
C ASP A 22 -2.22 13.43 5.93
N ALA A 23 -1.68 14.40 5.18
CA ALA A 23 -0.97 14.11 3.94
C ALA A 23 0.31 13.28 4.14
N ALA A 24 0.97 13.36 5.29
CA ALA A 24 2.19 12.59 5.53
C ALA A 24 1.87 11.11 5.78
N SER A 25 0.88 10.81 6.63
CA SER A 25 0.43 9.44 6.87
C SER A 25 -0.19 8.81 5.62
N LEU A 26 -0.95 9.57 4.83
CA LEU A 26 -1.49 9.10 3.55
C LEU A 26 -0.38 8.75 2.55
N ARG A 27 0.63 9.64 2.38
CA ARG A 27 1.78 9.35 1.52
C ARG A 27 2.56 8.12 1.99
N ALA A 28 2.74 7.96 3.29
CA ALA A 28 3.42 6.79 3.85
C ALA A 28 2.65 5.49 3.53
N ALA A 29 1.32 5.49 3.73
CA ALA A 29 0.46 4.36 3.42
C ALA A 29 0.46 4.02 1.91
N TYR A 30 0.36 5.03 1.05
CA TYR A 30 0.42 4.87 -0.39
C TYR A 30 1.74 4.23 -0.84
N ARG A 31 2.88 4.76 -0.36
CA ARG A 31 4.20 4.21 -0.70
C ARG A 31 4.37 2.76 -0.23
N ALA A 32 3.78 2.39 0.91
CA ALA A 32 3.76 1.00 1.37
C ALA A 32 2.96 0.09 0.43
N LYS A 33 1.80 0.57 -0.06
CA LYS A 33 0.98 -0.18 -1.02
C LYS A 33 1.65 -0.34 -2.38
N VAL A 34 2.34 0.68 -2.88
CA VAL A 34 3.11 0.57 -4.13
C VAL A 34 4.18 -0.51 -4.01
N LEU A 35 4.93 -0.54 -2.90
CA LEU A 35 5.94 -1.58 -2.67
C LEU A 35 5.31 -2.99 -2.65
N GLU A 36 4.22 -3.17 -1.90
CA GLU A 36 3.51 -4.45 -1.84
C GLU A 36 3.05 -4.90 -3.23
N PHE A 37 2.46 -3.97 -4.01
CA PHE A 37 2.04 -4.24 -5.38
C PHE A 37 3.21 -4.64 -6.26
N THR A 38 4.31 -3.88 -6.26
CA THR A 38 5.52 -4.21 -7.05
C THR A 38 6.05 -5.60 -6.73
N LEU A 39 6.18 -5.94 -5.45
CA LEU A 39 6.70 -7.26 -5.07
C LEU A 39 5.77 -8.38 -5.53
N ASN A 40 4.45 -8.20 -5.40
CA ASN A 40 3.47 -9.19 -5.83
C ASN A 40 3.43 -9.35 -7.35
N SER A 41 3.47 -8.25 -8.11
CA SER A 41 3.49 -8.28 -9.58
C SER A 41 4.73 -8.98 -10.10
N MET A 42 5.91 -8.62 -9.58
CA MET A 42 7.18 -9.20 -10.01
C MET A 42 7.29 -10.69 -9.65
N ALA A 43 6.76 -11.08 -8.47
CA ALA A 43 6.66 -12.49 -8.10
C ALA A 43 5.71 -13.27 -9.04
N LEU A 44 4.58 -12.67 -9.45
CA LEU A 44 3.64 -13.26 -10.40
C LEU A 44 4.27 -13.45 -11.80
N GLU A 45 5.20 -12.56 -12.18
CA GLU A 45 5.97 -12.65 -13.43
C GLU A 45 7.18 -13.60 -13.34
N ASN A 46 7.37 -14.31 -12.21
CA ASN A 46 8.55 -15.15 -11.91
C ASN A 46 9.88 -14.36 -11.91
N GLU A 47 9.84 -13.06 -11.68
CA GLU A 47 11.01 -12.18 -11.51
C GLU A 47 11.05 -11.58 -10.09
N PRO A 48 11.17 -12.40 -9.02
CA PRO A 48 11.09 -11.89 -7.66
C PRO A 48 12.19 -10.86 -7.38
N VAL A 49 11.78 -9.65 -6.97
CA VAL A 49 12.71 -8.59 -6.58
C VAL A 49 12.99 -8.67 -5.09
N ASP A 50 14.25 -8.44 -4.72
CA ASP A 50 14.65 -8.35 -3.32
C ASP A 50 13.90 -7.21 -2.60
N ARG A 51 13.16 -7.57 -1.55
CA ARG A 51 12.32 -6.65 -0.78
C ARG A 51 13.12 -5.54 -0.12
N GLU A 52 14.26 -5.87 0.47
CA GLU A 52 15.11 -4.91 1.19
C GLU A 52 15.71 -3.91 0.21
N ARG A 53 16.15 -4.39 -0.95
CA ARG A 53 16.64 -3.55 -2.05
C ARG A 53 15.57 -2.55 -2.51
N VAL A 54 14.33 -3.00 -2.76
CA VAL A 54 13.26 -2.10 -3.21
C VAL A 54 12.82 -1.14 -2.10
N GLN A 55 12.83 -1.57 -0.83
CA GLN A 55 12.60 -0.68 0.31
C GLN A 55 13.67 0.42 0.41
N ALA A 56 14.95 0.06 0.24
CA ALA A 56 16.05 1.02 0.27
C ALA A 56 15.91 2.10 -0.81
N LEU A 57 15.42 1.76 -2.00
CA LEU A 57 15.17 2.73 -3.07
C LEU A 57 14.13 3.79 -2.71
N ARG A 58 13.15 3.48 -1.83
CA ARG A 58 12.15 4.46 -1.37
C ARG A 58 12.70 5.54 -0.44
N THR A 59 13.84 5.28 0.18
CA THR A 59 14.48 6.18 1.15
C THR A 59 15.65 6.96 0.54
N ARG A 60 16.21 6.47 -0.58
CA ARG A 60 17.22 7.20 -1.34
C ARG A 60 16.59 8.43 -1.98
N ARG A 61 17.11 9.60 -1.63
CA ARG A 61 16.80 10.86 -2.29
C ARG A 61 17.28 10.75 -3.73
N SER A 62 16.37 10.82 -4.69
CA SER A 62 16.70 11.03 -6.11
C SER A 62 17.57 12.28 -6.17
N ARG A 63 18.80 12.15 -6.67
CA ARG A 63 19.65 13.31 -6.94
C ARG A 63 19.08 14.11 -8.09
#